data_AF-A0A4R1PP24-F1
#
_entry.id   AF-A0A4R1PP24-F1
#
_cell.length_a   1.000
_cell.length_b   1.000
_cell.length_c   1.000
_cell.angle_alpha   90.00
_cell.angle_beta   90.00
_cell.angle_gamma   90.00
#
_symmetry.space_group_name_H-M   'P 1'
#
loop_
_entity.id
_entity.type
_entity.pdbx_description
1 polymer ?
#
loop_
_entity_poly.entity_id
_entity_poly.type
_entity_poly.pdbx_seq_one_letter_code
_entity_poly.pdbx_strand_id
1 'polypeptide(L)' 'MKRNSTSIRLIGRAGVVIGWLSLPSTARVADLVHLRALGAVRVEVMA' A
#
# COMPACT_ATOMS: atom_id res chain seq x y z
N MET A 1 -1.68 21.09 -11.36
CA MET A 1 -0.75 19.97 -11.11
C MET A 1 -1.57 18.74 -10.75
N LYS A 2 -1.78 17.79 -11.68
CA LYS A 2 -2.49 16.53 -11.37
C LYS A 2 -1.63 15.76 -10.35
N ARG A 3 -2.15 15.51 -9.15
CA ARG A 3 -1.48 14.65 -8.16
C ARG A 3 -1.45 13.23 -8.73
N ASN A 4 -0.33 12.84 -9.34
CA ASN A 4 -0.05 11.44 -9.61
C ASN A 4 0.03 10.74 -8.24
N SER A 5 -1.06 10.07 -7.88
CA SER A 5 -1.15 9.27 -6.68
C SER A 5 -1.39 7.83 -7.09
N THR A 6 -0.75 6.91 -6.39
CA THR A 6 -0.84 5.48 -6.62
C THR A 6 -1.66 4.89 -5.49
N SER A 7 -2.77 4.24 -5.85
CA SER A 7 -3.58 3.52 -4.89
C SER A 7 -2.97 2.15 -4.64
N ILE A 8 -2.80 1.80 -3.38
CA ILE A 8 -2.33 0.48 -2.96
C ILE A 8 -3.35 -0.17 -2.03
N ARG A 9 -3.50 -1.48 -2.13
CA ARG A 9 -4.23 -2.29 -1.15
C ARG A 9 -3.27 -3.11 -0.32
N LEU A 10 -3.57 -3.19 0.97
CA LEU A 10 -2.86 -3.98 1.96
C LEU A 10 -3.58 -5.31 2.11
N ILE A 11 -2.86 -6.40 1.93
CA ILE A 11 -3.40 -7.75 2.06
C ILE A 11 -2.79 -8.40 3.30
N GLY A 12 -3.67 -8.85 4.19
CA GLY A 12 -3.31 -9.54 5.42
C GLY A 12 -3.06 -11.03 5.21
N ARG A 13 -2.63 -11.72 6.26
CA ARG A 13 -2.24 -13.15 6.21
C ARG A 13 -3.35 -14.09 5.72
N ALA A 14 -4.62 -13.74 5.97
CA ALA A 14 -5.78 -14.49 5.49
C ALA A 14 -6.10 -14.27 4.00
N GLY A 15 -5.30 -13.48 3.28
CA GLY A 15 -5.56 -13.13 1.87
C GLY A 15 -6.64 -12.05 1.70
N VAL A 16 -7.16 -11.51 2.79
CA VAL A 16 -8.17 -10.45 2.79
C VAL A 16 -7.53 -9.07 2.72
N VAL A 17 -8.25 -8.11 2.14
CA VAL A 17 -7.85 -6.70 2.16
C VAL A 17 -8.08 -6.14 3.57
N ILE A 18 -7.02 -5.63 4.16
CA ILE A 18 -7.05 -5.05 5.52
C ILE A 18 -6.97 -3.51 5.49
N GLY A 19 -6.70 -2.91 4.34
CA GLY A 19 -6.64 -1.46 4.18
C GLY A 19 -6.31 -1.00 2.78
N TRP A 20 -6.54 0.29 2.54
CA TRP A 20 -6.22 1.00 1.30
C TRP A 20 -5.43 2.25 1.62
N LEU A 21 -4.40 2.54 0.84
CA LEU A 21 -3.63 3.76 0.96
C LEU A 21 -3.53 4.44 -0.40
N SER A 22 -3.67 5.76 -0.41
CA SER A 22 -3.32 6.59 -1.55
C SER A 22 -1.98 7.22 -1.26
N LEU A 23 -0.96 6.84 -2.02
CA LEU A 23 0.39 7.35 -1.86
C LEU A 23 0.72 8.32 -2.99
N PRO A 24 1.54 9.35 -2.76
CA PRO A 24 2.17 10.09 -3.85
C PRO A 24 2.94 9.13 -4.76
N SER A 25 2.96 9.36 -6.06
CA SER A 25 3.73 8.53 -7.01
C SER A 25 5.24 8.52 -6.78
N THR A 26 5.74 9.41 -5.90
CA THR A 26 7.13 9.49 -5.49
C THR A 26 7.46 8.62 -4.26
N ALA A 27 6.45 8.06 -3.59
CA ALA A 27 6.64 7.20 -2.42
C ALA A 27 7.40 5.92 -2.81
N ARG A 28 8.36 5.49 -1.97
CA ARG A 28 9.22 4.34 -2.28
C ARG A 28 8.88 3.15 -1.39
N VAL A 29 9.12 1.96 -1.92
CA VAL A 29 8.82 0.66 -1.29
C VAL A 29 9.48 0.48 0.09
N ALA A 30 10.54 1.25 0.42
CA ALA A 30 11.14 1.26 1.76
C ALA A 30 10.14 1.69 2.87
N ASP A 31 9.21 2.59 2.53
CA ASP A 31 8.18 3.07 3.47
C ASP A 31 7.20 1.95 3.86
N LEU A 32 7.09 0.90 3.02
CA LEU A 32 6.15 -0.21 3.20
C LEU A 32 6.55 -1.19 4.31
N VAL A 33 7.77 -1.12 4.84
CA VAL A 33 8.17 -1.94 6.01
C VAL A 33 7.26 -1.66 7.20
N HIS A 34 6.84 -0.41 7.39
CA HIS A 34 5.90 -0.03 8.44
C HIS A 34 4.51 -0.63 8.26
N LEU A 35 4.13 -1.00 7.03
CA LEU A 35 2.84 -1.64 6.77
C LEU A 35 2.78 -3.06 7.34
N ARG A 36 3.92 -3.71 7.57
CA ARG A 36 3.95 -4.97 8.32
C ARG A 36 3.49 -4.78 9.76
N ALA A 37 3.74 -3.62 10.37
CA ALA A 37 3.23 -3.31 11.70
C ALA A 37 1.69 -3.20 11.72
N LEU A 38 1.07 -2.94 10.58
CA LEU A 38 -0.39 -2.95 10.39
C LEU A 38 -0.94 -4.35 10.04
N GLY A 39 -0.09 -5.39 10.05
CA GLY A 39 -0.48 -6.75 9.70
C GLY A 39 -0.50 -7.05 8.20
N ALA A 40 -0.01 -6.13 7.35
CA ALA A 40 0.09 -6.37 5.92
C ALA A 40 1.23 -7.36 5.62
N VAL A 41 0.93 -8.40 4.85
CA VAL A 41 1.93 -9.38 4.37
C VAL A 41 2.21 -9.23 2.87
N ARG A 42 1.26 -8.64 2.13
CA ARG A 42 1.39 -8.32 0.71
C ARG A 42 0.81 -6.93 0.46
N VAL A 43 1.44 -6.20 -0.47
CA VAL A 43 0.97 -4.90 -0.95
C VAL A 43 0.78 -5.01 -2.45
N GLU A 44 -0.32 -4.48 -2.97
CA GLU A 44 -0.59 -4.45 -4.40
C GLU A 44 -0.89 -3.05 -4.88
N VAL A 45 -0.23 -2.66 -5.96
CA VAL A 45 -0.50 -1.42 -6.68
C VAL A 45 -1.71 -1.63 -7.57
N MET A 46 -2.65 -0.69 -7.49
CA MET A 46 -3.81 -0.63 -8.38
C MET A 46 -3.46 0.33 -9.53
N ALA A 47 -3.55 -0.18 -10.76
CA ALA A 47 -3.33 0.58 -11.99
C ALA A 47 -4.54 1.47 -12.33
#